data_AF-A0A7S0TV66-F1
#
_entry.id   AF-A0A7S0TV66-F1
#
_cell.length_a   1.000
_cell.length_b   1.000
_cell.length_c   1.000
_cell.angle_alpha   90.00
_cell.angle_beta   90.00
_cell.angle_gamma   90.00
#
_symmetry.space_group_name_H-M   'P 1'
#
loop_
_entity.id
_entity.type
_entity.pdbx_description
1 polymer ?
#
loop_
_entity_poly.entity_id
_entity_poly.type
_entity_poly.pdbx_seq_one_letter_code
_entity_poly.pdbx_strand_id
1 'polypeptide(L)'
;LSSLTLSLPSSKDFLGKRISTFSARAQHRMLGRTQGSLPQLLLPLVCASLFSLACPPVEAFRQPPASPLSLPSKALFGRAGSSSRLQVCRLRGGAAGAMMGTKDVQFVTNKMCPFAQKVWVCLEEKKVDYDLVEVGLYGSGGKPDWFMKLNPKGLVPVLKHGNKGVTESNDICRYIDGNFGDKGCLSPEGTDAWMKLMDGEVLPAGKKMVNGGSNSEAFHQAIAKFEGKIKGPYLLGDSFTLADVTAAPMMWRIMTEKRLGVTTDKYPKTSAWMERVKERPSFSRTVVSSWWWWW
;
A
#
# COMPACT_ATOMS: atom_id res chain seq x y z
N LEU A 1 10.68 76.90 35.17
CA LEU A 1 10.05 76.44 36.42
C LEU A 1 9.17 75.25 36.06
N SER A 2 9.46 74.11 36.69
CA SER A 2 8.69 72.88 36.96
C SER A 2 7.21 72.87 36.51
N SER A 3 6.57 71.79 36.09
CA SER A 3 6.66 70.37 36.48
C SER A 3 5.51 69.60 35.78
N LEU A 4 5.69 68.28 35.56
CA LEU A 4 4.71 67.17 35.61
C LEU A 4 3.33 67.35 34.92
N THR A 5 2.75 66.40 34.17
CA THR A 5 2.43 65.01 34.56
C THR A 5 1.83 64.26 33.36
N LEU A 6 1.79 62.93 33.50
CA LEU A 6 1.42 61.85 32.59
C LEU A 6 -0.02 61.78 32.02
N SER A 7 -0.08 61.08 30.87
CA SER A 7 -1.07 60.09 30.40
C SER A 7 -2.30 60.49 29.57
N LEU A 8 -2.14 60.20 28.26
CA LEU A 8 -3.05 59.68 27.20
C LEU A 8 -4.57 59.63 27.41
N PRO A 9 -5.30 59.87 26.30
CA PRO A 9 -6.43 59.02 25.95
C PRO A 9 -6.39 58.44 24.53
N SER A 10 -7.12 57.33 24.44
CA SER A 10 -7.44 56.46 23.31
C SER A 10 -8.33 57.11 22.25
N SER A 11 -8.07 56.82 20.96
CA SER A 11 -8.95 56.03 20.08
C SER A 11 -8.75 56.33 18.57
N LYS A 12 -8.83 55.24 17.78
CA LYS A 12 -9.41 55.14 16.43
C LYS A 12 -8.66 55.60 15.16
N ASP A 13 -8.51 54.60 14.29
CA ASP A 13 -8.79 54.56 12.85
C ASP A 13 -7.66 54.81 11.82
N PHE A 14 -7.87 54.14 10.66
CA PHE A 14 -7.16 54.14 9.36
C PHE A 14 -5.94 53.19 9.27
N LEU A 15 -5.78 52.25 8.32
CA LEU A 15 -6.31 51.86 6.99
C LEU A 15 -5.90 50.37 6.80
N GLY A 16 -6.62 49.46 6.14
CA GLY A 16 -6.85 49.42 4.70
C GLY A 16 -6.47 48.06 4.08
N LYS A 17 -7.48 47.31 3.62
CA LYS A 17 -7.60 46.39 2.47
C LYS A 17 -6.44 45.45 2.00
N ARG A 18 -6.84 44.16 1.88
CA ARG A 18 -6.68 43.16 0.77
C ARG A 18 -5.30 42.77 0.23
N ILE A 19 -5.15 41.45 -0.04
CA ILE A 19 -4.50 40.74 -1.21
C ILE A 19 -4.19 39.29 -0.75
N SER A 20 -5.00 38.29 -1.10
CA SER A 20 -4.88 37.31 -2.20
C SER A 20 -3.55 36.53 -2.31
N THR A 21 -3.67 35.20 -2.12
CA THR A 21 -2.99 34.08 -2.81
C THR A 21 -1.51 34.23 -3.19
N PHE A 22 -0.64 33.33 -2.70
CA PHE A 22 0.40 32.72 -3.55
C PHE A 22 0.88 31.37 -3.00
N SER A 23 0.98 30.41 -3.90
CA SER A 23 1.53 29.07 -3.73
C SER A 23 3.06 29.12 -3.60
N ALA A 24 3.67 28.24 -2.80
CA ALA A 24 5.11 28.04 -2.81
C ALA A 24 5.46 26.55 -2.93
N ARG A 25 5.91 26.19 -4.13
CA ARG A 25 6.62 24.96 -4.48
C ARG A 25 8.10 25.31 -4.55
N ALA A 26 8.93 24.40 -4.02
CA ALA A 26 10.36 24.23 -4.30
C ALA A 26 11.34 25.27 -3.76
N GLN A 27 12.29 24.81 -2.94
CA GLN A 27 13.69 25.22 -3.06
C GLN A 27 14.61 24.08 -2.58
N HIS A 28 15.36 23.54 -3.53
CA HIS A 28 16.57 22.75 -3.31
C HIS A 28 17.77 23.71 -3.44
N ARG A 29 18.86 23.36 -2.74
CA ARG A 29 20.27 23.73 -3.01
C ARG A 29 20.74 25.12 -2.54
N MET A 30 21.63 25.13 -1.54
CA MET A 30 23.09 25.32 -1.69
C MET A 30 23.73 25.56 -0.31
N LEU A 31 24.57 24.61 0.13
CA LEU A 31 25.48 24.79 1.25
C LEU A 31 26.75 25.48 0.73
N GLY A 32 27.06 26.66 1.27
CA GLY A 32 28.30 27.39 1.07
C GLY A 32 29.00 27.61 2.41
N ARG A 33 30.26 27.20 2.47
CA ARG A 33 31.23 27.28 3.58
C ARG A 33 31.40 28.68 4.16
N THR A 34 31.70 28.78 5.46
CA THR A 34 32.87 29.52 5.97
C THR A 34 33.32 28.96 7.34
N GLN A 35 34.65 28.89 7.50
CA GLN A 35 35.41 28.44 8.68
C GLN A 35 35.64 29.60 9.67
N GLY A 36 35.95 29.25 10.93
CA GLY A 36 36.61 30.10 11.93
C GLY A 36 36.51 29.43 13.30
N SER A 37 37.54 28.68 13.75
CA SER A 37 38.75 29.10 14.48
C SER A 37 38.64 28.81 15.99
N LEU A 38 39.48 27.88 16.46
CA LEU A 38 39.75 27.51 17.86
C LEU A 38 40.59 28.58 18.58
N PRO A 39 40.67 28.50 19.93
CA PRO A 39 41.97 28.20 20.54
C PRO A 39 41.94 27.19 21.71
N GLN A 40 43.11 26.58 21.93
CA GLN A 40 43.49 25.58 22.92
C GLN A 40 43.74 26.16 24.33
N LEU A 41 43.66 25.32 25.39
CA LEU A 41 44.70 25.21 26.44
C LEU A 41 44.43 24.04 27.44
N LEU A 42 45.50 23.27 27.66
CA LEU A 42 45.97 22.53 28.86
C LEU A 42 45.51 21.08 29.19
N LEU A 43 46.52 20.20 29.15
CA LEU A 43 46.67 18.82 29.69
C LEU A 43 46.94 18.85 31.23
N PRO A 44 46.98 17.72 32.02
CA PRO A 44 47.67 16.46 31.68
C PRO A 44 47.12 15.10 32.18
N LEU A 45 47.55 14.06 31.44
CA LEU A 45 47.99 12.68 31.80
C LEU A 45 47.60 12.04 33.15
N VAL A 46 46.93 10.88 33.08
CA VAL A 46 47.28 9.67 33.85
C VAL A 46 47.11 8.42 32.96
N CYS A 47 48.18 7.62 32.88
CA CYS A 47 48.27 6.32 32.21
C CYS A 47 47.52 5.21 32.97
N ALA A 48 46.94 4.25 32.24
CA ALA A 48 47.14 2.80 32.43
C ALA A 48 46.36 1.98 31.37
N SER A 49 47.09 1.40 30.41
CA SER A 49 47.17 -0.05 30.12
C SER A 49 45.94 -0.92 30.41
N LEU A 50 45.43 -1.86 29.60
CA LEU A 50 45.82 -2.61 28.41
C LEU A 50 44.55 -3.41 28.03
N PHE A 51 44.21 -3.56 26.74
CA PHE A 51 43.96 -4.87 26.11
C PHE A 51 43.71 -4.67 24.62
N SER A 52 44.71 -5.12 23.86
CA SER A 52 44.65 -5.34 22.43
C SER A 52 43.69 -6.50 22.14
N LEU A 53 42.87 -6.39 21.10
CA LEU A 53 42.61 -7.45 20.11
C LEU A 53 41.81 -6.84 18.96
N ALA A 54 42.52 -6.59 17.87
CA ALA A 54 41.97 -6.16 16.59
C ALA A 54 41.18 -7.31 15.94
N CYS A 55 39.98 -6.99 15.46
CA CYS A 55 39.16 -7.87 14.64
C CYS A 55 39.53 -7.67 13.14
N PRO A 56 39.80 -8.73 12.36
CA PRO A 56 40.16 -8.61 10.95
C PRO A 56 38.93 -8.38 10.04
N PRO A 57 39.14 -7.91 8.79
CA PRO A 57 38.06 -7.47 7.90
C PRO A 57 37.34 -8.63 7.19
N VAL A 58 36.13 -8.27 6.74
CA VAL A 58 35.13 -9.05 6.00
C VAL A 58 35.69 -9.78 4.78
N GLU A 59 35.65 -11.11 4.78
CA GLU A 59 35.83 -11.93 3.58
C GLU A 59 34.53 -12.03 2.79
N ALA A 60 34.61 -11.64 1.52
CA ALA A 60 33.57 -11.81 0.52
C ALA A 60 33.34 -13.30 0.23
N PHE A 61 32.13 -13.79 0.51
CA PHE A 61 31.68 -15.12 0.08
C PHE A 61 31.70 -15.19 -1.46
N ARG A 62 32.70 -15.88 -2.01
CA ARG A 62 32.71 -16.37 -3.40
C ARG A 62 31.69 -17.51 -3.52
N GLN A 63 30.74 -17.39 -4.44
CA GLN A 63 29.93 -18.53 -4.88
C GLN A 63 30.80 -19.52 -5.68
N PRO A 64 30.61 -20.84 -5.51
CA PRO A 64 31.26 -21.82 -6.38
C PRO A 64 30.61 -21.81 -7.78
N PRO A 65 31.37 -22.06 -8.86
CA PRO A 65 30.83 -22.11 -10.22
C PRO A 65 29.95 -23.35 -10.43
N ALA A 66 28.80 -23.14 -11.06
CA ALA A 66 27.94 -24.21 -11.53
C ALA A 66 28.66 -25.04 -12.61
N SER A 67 28.74 -26.36 -12.41
CA SER A 67 29.15 -27.30 -13.45
C SER A 67 27.95 -27.66 -14.35
N PRO A 68 28.15 -27.80 -15.67
CA PRO A 68 27.08 -28.06 -16.62
C PRO A 68 26.70 -29.55 -16.62
N LEU A 69 25.44 -29.85 -16.33
CA LEU A 69 24.87 -31.18 -16.52
C LEU A 69 24.44 -31.35 -17.98
N SER A 70 25.02 -32.38 -18.59
CA SER A 70 24.87 -32.83 -19.97
C SER A 70 23.51 -33.49 -20.22
N LEU A 71 22.93 -33.19 -21.39
CA LEU A 71 21.82 -33.91 -21.99
C LEU A 71 22.32 -35.21 -22.65
N PRO A 72 21.52 -36.30 -22.69
CA PRO A 72 21.61 -37.28 -23.75
C PRO A 72 20.56 -37.00 -24.83
N SER A 73 21.06 -36.88 -26.06
CA SER A 73 20.33 -36.94 -27.31
C SER A 73 20.12 -38.39 -27.76
N LYS A 74 18.92 -38.69 -28.27
CA LYS A 74 18.57 -39.57 -29.43
C LYS A 74 17.10 -40.01 -29.26
N ALA A 75 16.17 -39.38 -29.97
CA ALA A 75 15.77 -39.65 -31.35
C ALA A 75 14.91 -40.91 -31.50
N LEU A 76 13.62 -40.71 -31.82
CA LEU A 76 12.85 -41.61 -32.67
C LEU A 76 11.82 -40.80 -33.47
N PHE A 77 11.87 -41.03 -34.78
CA PHE A 77 11.13 -40.39 -35.86
C PHE A 77 9.64 -40.70 -35.83
N GLY A 78 8.81 -39.73 -36.24
CA GLY A 78 7.41 -39.90 -36.62
C GLY A 78 6.99 -38.80 -37.58
N ARG A 79 6.51 -39.18 -38.77
CA ARG A 79 6.43 -38.41 -40.02
C ARG A 79 5.50 -37.18 -40.03
N ALA A 80 5.89 -36.29 -40.94
CA ALA A 80 5.22 -35.12 -41.50
C ALA A 80 3.76 -35.31 -41.97
N GLY A 81 2.99 -34.22 -41.86
CA GLY A 81 1.69 -34.03 -42.51
C GLY A 81 1.27 -32.55 -42.56
N SER A 82 1.42 -31.96 -43.75
CA SER A 82 0.80 -30.75 -44.31
C SER A 82 0.82 -29.40 -43.57
N SER A 83 1.58 -28.50 -44.19
CA SER A 83 1.46 -27.04 -44.21
C SER A 83 0.01 -26.55 -44.43
N SER A 84 -0.46 -25.67 -43.55
CA SER A 84 -1.49 -24.68 -43.86
C SER A 84 -1.09 -23.31 -43.30
N ARG A 85 -0.25 -22.64 -44.10
CA ARG A 85 -0.23 -21.20 -44.38
C ARG A 85 -0.93 -20.30 -43.34
N LEU A 86 -0.12 -19.67 -42.48
CA LEU A 86 -0.46 -18.48 -41.71
C LEU A 86 -1.05 -17.41 -42.64
N GLN A 87 -2.37 -17.26 -42.63
CA GLN A 87 -3.04 -16.13 -43.24
C GLN A 87 -2.99 -14.96 -42.25
N VAL A 88 -1.99 -14.10 -42.41
CA VAL A 88 -1.93 -12.81 -41.73
C VAL A 88 -3.09 -11.96 -42.26
N CYS A 89 -4.22 -11.98 -41.56
CA CYS A 89 -5.31 -11.05 -41.79
C CYS A 89 -4.85 -9.68 -41.28
N ARG A 90 -4.35 -8.85 -42.19
CA ARG A 90 -4.06 -7.44 -41.97
C ARG A 90 -5.39 -6.69 -41.78
N LEU A 91 -5.92 -6.67 -40.56
CA LEU A 91 -7.02 -5.77 -40.23
C LEU A 91 -6.43 -4.37 -40.03
N ARG A 92 -6.65 -3.52 -41.04
CA ARG A 92 -6.47 -2.08 -40.97
C ARG A 92 -7.59 -1.49 -40.09
N GLY A 93 -7.18 -0.75 -39.07
CA GLY A 93 -7.85 0.47 -38.60
C GLY A 93 -9.08 0.31 -37.71
N GLY A 94 -8.99 0.82 -36.48
CA GLY A 94 -10.13 1.31 -35.71
C GLY A 94 -10.27 0.72 -34.30
N ALA A 95 -10.10 1.60 -33.30
CA ALA A 95 -10.29 1.40 -31.85
C ALA A 95 -9.30 0.47 -31.15
N ALA A 96 -8.45 1.07 -30.31
CA ALA A 96 -7.82 0.38 -29.19
C ALA A 96 -8.91 -0.06 -28.20
N GLY A 97 -9.58 -1.17 -28.50
CA GLY A 97 -10.40 -1.89 -27.53
C GLY A 97 -9.45 -2.40 -26.45
N ALA A 98 -9.58 -1.87 -25.23
CA ALA A 98 -8.97 -2.49 -24.07
C ALA A 98 -9.35 -3.98 -24.11
N MET A 99 -8.35 -4.87 -24.08
CA MET A 99 -8.60 -6.31 -24.10
C MET A 99 -9.43 -6.65 -22.86
N MET A 100 -10.75 -6.74 -23.03
CA MET A 100 -11.63 -7.33 -22.03
C MET A 100 -11.20 -8.78 -21.87
N GLY A 101 -11.11 -9.24 -20.64
CA GLY A 101 -10.69 -10.61 -20.34
C GLY A 101 -11.50 -11.64 -21.12
N THR A 102 -10.89 -12.79 -21.38
CA THR A 102 -11.54 -13.95 -22.00
C THR A 102 -12.24 -14.83 -20.97
N LYS A 103 -11.86 -14.72 -19.69
CA LYS A 103 -12.46 -15.47 -18.59
C LYS A 103 -13.78 -14.87 -18.15
N ASP A 104 -14.59 -15.74 -17.54
CA ASP A 104 -15.90 -15.39 -17.00
C ASP A 104 -15.79 -14.39 -15.83
N VAL A 105 -14.73 -14.53 -15.02
CA VAL A 105 -14.39 -13.57 -13.96
C VAL A 105 -13.30 -12.61 -14.45
N GLN A 106 -13.61 -11.32 -14.44
CA GLN A 106 -12.67 -10.24 -14.74
C GLN A 106 -12.54 -9.29 -13.56
N PHE A 107 -11.32 -9.09 -13.09
CA PHE A 107 -10.99 -8.20 -12.01
C PHE A 107 -10.43 -6.90 -12.58
N VAL A 108 -11.27 -5.87 -12.66
CA VAL A 108 -10.87 -4.54 -13.11
C VAL A 108 -10.30 -3.76 -11.93
N THR A 109 -9.02 -3.40 -12.04
CA THR A 109 -8.22 -2.96 -10.90
C THR A 109 -7.22 -1.87 -11.24
N ASN A 110 -6.71 -1.21 -10.21
CA ASN A 110 -5.43 -0.53 -10.25
C ASN A 110 -4.55 -1.18 -9.19
N LYS A 111 -3.38 -1.71 -9.55
CA LYS A 111 -2.57 -2.55 -8.66
C LYS A 111 -2.08 -1.82 -7.40
N MET A 112 -2.07 -0.49 -7.41
CA MET A 112 -1.66 0.33 -6.27
C MET A 112 -2.81 0.58 -5.28
N CYS A 113 -4.05 0.33 -5.69
CA CYS A 113 -5.24 0.62 -4.88
C CYS A 113 -5.44 -0.44 -3.77
N PRO A 114 -5.54 -0.03 -2.50
CA PRO A 114 -5.73 -0.99 -1.42
C PRO A 114 -7.11 -1.61 -1.36
N PHE A 115 -8.15 -0.87 -1.75
CA PHE A 115 -9.50 -1.39 -1.84
C PHE A 115 -9.57 -2.49 -2.90
N ALA A 116 -8.79 -2.33 -3.98
CA ALA A 116 -8.64 -3.37 -4.98
C ALA A 116 -7.79 -4.53 -4.47
N GLN A 117 -6.76 -4.28 -3.67
CA GLN A 117 -5.99 -5.35 -3.02
C GLN A 117 -6.85 -6.22 -2.11
N LYS A 118 -7.84 -5.68 -1.38
CA LYS A 118 -8.81 -6.48 -0.59
C LYS A 118 -9.44 -7.57 -1.46
N VAL A 119 -9.94 -7.17 -2.63
CA VAL A 119 -10.59 -8.06 -3.61
C VAL A 119 -9.58 -9.05 -4.19
N TRP A 120 -8.37 -8.59 -4.50
CA TRP A 120 -7.33 -9.45 -5.06
C TRP A 120 -6.93 -10.58 -4.09
N VAL A 121 -6.73 -10.24 -2.81
CA VAL A 121 -6.45 -11.24 -1.77
C VAL A 121 -7.62 -12.24 -1.65
N CYS A 122 -8.86 -11.76 -1.72
CA CYS A 122 -10.05 -12.61 -1.69
C CYS A 122 -10.08 -13.60 -2.87
N LEU A 123 -9.80 -13.13 -4.10
CA LEU A 123 -9.71 -13.99 -5.28
C LEU A 123 -8.63 -15.07 -5.13
N GLU A 124 -7.45 -14.71 -4.60
CA GLU A 124 -6.36 -15.65 -4.36
C GLU A 124 -6.70 -16.69 -3.28
N GLU A 125 -7.31 -16.28 -2.15
CA GLU A 125 -7.72 -17.21 -1.09
C GLU A 125 -8.79 -18.19 -1.56
N LYS A 126 -9.77 -17.69 -2.32
CA LYS A 126 -10.86 -18.51 -2.88
C LYS A 126 -10.45 -19.25 -4.15
N LYS A 127 -9.19 -19.07 -4.60
CA LYS A 127 -8.59 -19.70 -5.79
C LYS A 127 -9.45 -19.54 -7.04
N VAL A 128 -10.02 -18.36 -7.21
CA VAL A 128 -10.85 -18.05 -8.37
C VAL A 128 -9.94 -17.94 -9.59
N ASP A 129 -10.37 -18.50 -10.73
CA ASP A 129 -9.70 -18.24 -12.00
C ASP A 129 -10.23 -16.93 -12.59
N TYR A 130 -9.36 -15.93 -12.74
CA TYR A 130 -9.76 -14.58 -13.17
C TYR A 130 -8.77 -13.98 -14.18
N ASP A 131 -9.26 -13.01 -14.94
CA ASP A 131 -8.44 -12.11 -15.75
C ASP A 131 -8.26 -10.77 -15.02
N LEU A 132 -7.00 -10.34 -14.85
CA LEU A 132 -6.68 -9.04 -14.26
C LEU A 132 -6.67 -7.97 -15.35
N VAL A 133 -7.60 -7.02 -15.27
CA VAL A 133 -7.71 -5.90 -16.21
C VAL A 133 -7.28 -4.63 -15.50
N GLU A 134 -6.07 -4.16 -15.80
CA GLU A 134 -5.54 -2.95 -15.18
C GLU A 134 -6.06 -1.68 -15.87
N VAL A 135 -6.58 -0.74 -15.09
CA VAL A 135 -7.03 0.57 -15.56
C VAL A 135 -6.16 1.69 -15.00
N GLY A 136 -5.72 2.57 -15.89
CA GLY A 136 -5.08 3.83 -15.51
C GLY A 136 -6.11 4.77 -14.92
N LEU A 137 -5.97 5.11 -13.63
CA LEU A 137 -6.86 6.05 -12.93
C LEU A 137 -6.34 7.48 -12.88
N TYR A 138 -5.06 7.66 -13.20
CA TYR A 138 -4.33 8.91 -13.09
C TYR A 138 -3.61 9.20 -14.41
N GLY A 139 -3.47 10.48 -14.74
CA GLY A 139 -2.83 10.94 -15.98
C GLY A 139 -3.72 11.89 -16.78
N SER A 140 -3.12 12.53 -17.79
CA SER A 140 -3.80 13.52 -18.64
C SER A 140 -4.85 12.93 -19.58
N GLY A 141 -4.84 11.61 -19.80
CA GLY A 141 -5.76 10.92 -20.70
C GLY A 141 -7.16 10.63 -20.13
N GLY A 142 -7.41 10.97 -18.86
CA GLY A 142 -8.68 10.65 -18.20
C GLY A 142 -8.91 9.15 -18.01
N LYS A 143 -10.08 8.80 -17.46
CA LYS A 143 -10.52 7.41 -17.31
C LYS A 143 -11.12 6.92 -18.63
N PRO A 144 -10.82 5.69 -19.10
CA PRO A 144 -11.36 5.20 -20.36
C PRO A 144 -12.90 5.08 -20.36
N ASP A 145 -13.54 5.37 -21.49
CA ASP A 145 -15.00 5.31 -21.63
C ASP A 145 -15.60 3.95 -21.29
N TRP A 146 -14.92 2.86 -21.66
CA TRP A 146 -15.38 1.50 -21.35
C TRP A 146 -15.45 1.26 -19.84
N PHE A 147 -14.52 1.85 -19.07
CA PHE A 147 -14.49 1.72 -17.63
C PHE A 147 -15.57 2.59 -17.00
N MET A 148 -15.80 3.80 -17.52
CA MET A 148 -16.88 4.67 -17.06
C MET A 148 -18.27 4.08 -17.34
N LYS A 149 -18.44 3.36 -18.46
CA LYS A 149 -19.67 2.60 -18.75
C LYS A 149 -19.86 1.42 -17.80
N LEU A 150 -18.78 0.78 -17.38
CA LEU A 150 -18.81 -0.34 -16.43
C LEU A 150 -19.12 0.13 -15.00
N ASN A 151 -18.50 1.22 -14.55
CA ASN A 151 -18.78 1.85 -13.27
C ASN A 151 -18.81 3.38 -13.43
N PRO A 152 -20.01 4.00 -13.47
CA PRO A 152 -20.14 5.45 -13.61
C PRO A 152 -19.48 6.27 -12.50
N LYS A 153 -19.26 5.69 -11.31
CA LYS A 153 -18.48 6.34 -10.24
C LYS A 153 -17.00 6.45 -10.60
N GLY A 154 -16.53 5.67 -11.58
CA GLY A 154 -15.14 5.61 -12.02
C GLY A 154 -14.20 5.10 -10.94
N LEU A 155 -14.65 4.23 -10.04
CA LEU A 155 -13.86 3.70 -8.93
C LEU A 155 -13.47 2.25 -9.21
N VAL A 156 -12.26 1.88 -8.77
CA VAL A 156 -11.83 0.48 -8.66
C VAL A 156 -11.90 0.06 -7.20
N PRO A 157 -12.08 -1.24 -6.91
CA PRO A 157 -12.22 -2.36 -7.84
C PRO A 157 -13.61 -2.48 -8.48
N VAL A 158 -13.67 -3.19 -9.61
CA VAL A 158 -14.90 -3.75 -10.17
C VAL A 158 -14.66 -5.22 -10.49
N LEU A 159 -15.58 -6.09 -10.07
CA LEU A 159 -15.58 -7.50 -10.46
C LEU A 159 -16.67 -7.71 -11.51
N LYS A 160 -16.30 -8.22 -12.67
CA LYS A 160 -17.24 -8.68 -13.69
C LYS A 160 -17.33 -10.20 -13.63
N HIS A 161 -18.53 -10.75 -13.59
CA HIS A 161 -18.82 -12.17 -13.68
C HIS A 161 -19.90 -12.36 -14.75
N GLY A 162 -19.52 -12.84 -15.93
CA GLY A 162 -20.37 -12.84 -17.12
C GLY A 162 -20.89 -11.43 -17.45
N ASN A 163 -22.21 -11.24 -17.39
CA ASN A 163 -22.88 -9.96 -17.64
C ASN A 163 -23.08 -9.11 -16.37
N LYS A 164 -22.72 -9.62 -15.19
CA LYS A 164 -22.91 -8.93 -13.91
C LYS A 164 -21.66 -8.15 -13.53
N GLY A 165 -21.82 -6.86 -13.28
CA GLY A 165 -20.81 -6.03 -12.62
C GLY A 165 -21.11 -5.89 -11.12
N VAL A 166 -20.11 -6.14 -10.28
CA VAL A 166 -20.17 -5.93 -8.82
C VAL A 166 -19.16 -4.87 -8.45
N THR A 167 -19.60 -3.87 -7.69
CA THR A 167 -18.82 -2.73 -7.22
C THR A 167 -18.78 -2.70 -5.70
N GLU A 168 -17.99 -1.79 -5.12
CA GLU A 168 -17.72 -1.68 -3.68
C GLU A 168 -16.88 -2.85 -3.14
N SER A 169 -15.69 -2.55 -2.60
CA SER A 169 -14.68 -3.60 -2.31
C SER A 169 -15.15 -4.68 -1.33
N ASN A 170 -15.89 -4.32 -0.27
CA ASN A 170 -16.40 -5.31 0.69
C ASN A 170 -17.52 -6.16 0.09
N ASP A 171 -18.40 -5.57 -0.72
CA ASP A 171 -19.50 -6.28 -1.39
C ASP A 171 -18.96 -7.24 -2.44
N ILE A 172 -17.90 -6.85 -3.15
CA ILE A 172 -17.16 -7.73 -4.05
C ILE A 172 -16.55 -8.90 -3.26
N CYS A 173 -15.90 -8.68 -2.11
CA CYS A 173 -15.36 -9.77 -1.30
C CYS A 173 -16.46 -10.75 -0.84
N ARG A 174 -17.62 -10.25 -0.40
CA ARG A 174 -18.78 -11.10 -0.05
C ARG A 174 -19.31 -11.87 -1.24
N TYR A 175 -19.40 -11.20 -2.39
CA TYR A 175 -19.83 -11.84 -3.62
C TYR A 175 -18.88 -12.99 -3.99
N ILE A 176 -17.56 -12.77 -3.89
CA ILE A 176 -16.58 -13.81 -4.18
C ILE A 176 -16.73 -14.97 -3.19
N ASP A 177 -16.82 -14.67 -1.89
CA ASP A 177 -16.94 -15.69 -0.84
C ASP A 177 -18.19 -16.57 -1.01
N GLY A 178 -19.32 -15.97 -1.40
CA GLY A 178 -20.59 -16.68 -1.59
C GLY A 178 -20.78 -17.38 -2.93
N ASN A 179 -19.95 -17.11 -3.95
CA ASN A 179 -20.13 -17.65 -5.30
C ASN A 179 -18.97 -18.54 -5.80
N PHE A 180 -17.82 -18.57 -5.11
CA PHE A 180 -16.66 -19.34 -5.57
C PHE A 180 -16.02 -20.16 -4.45
N GLY A 181 -15.34 -21.25 -4.84
CA GLY A 181 -14.44 -22.04 -3.99
C GLY A 181 -15.11 -23.12 -3.13
N ASP A 182 -14.47 -24.29 -3.06
CA ASP A 182 -14.93 -25.44 -2.25
C ASP A 182 -14.64 -25.31 -0.74
N LYS A 183 -13.77 -24.35 -0.38
CA LYS A 183 -13.26 -24.17 0.98
C LYS A 183 -14.01 -23.04 1.68
N GLY A 184 -15.02 -23.41 2.47
CA GLY A 184 -15.54 -22.66 3.61
C GLY A 184 -16.05 -21.22 3.37
N CYS A 185 -17.03 -20.81 4.15
CA CYS A 185 -17.42 -19.41 4.24
C CYS A 185 -16.30 -18.63 4.95
N LEU A 186 -15.67 -17.67 4.29
CA LEU A 186 -14.71 -16.74 4.91
C LEU A 186 -15.42 -15.68 5.77
N SER A 187 -16.75 -15.74 5.88
CA SER A 187 -17.57 -14.74 6.57
C SER A 187 -18.25 -15.30 7.84
N PRO A 188 -17.52 -15.80 8.85
CA PRO A 188 -18.15 -16.22 10.10
C PRO A 188 -18.73 -15.03 10.87
N GLU A 189 -19.48 -15.32 11.93
CA GLU A 189 -20.06 -14.30 12.81
C GLU A 189 -19.00 -13.29 13.30
N GLY A 190 -19.35 -12.01 13.27
CA GLY A 190 -18.46 -10.90 13.65
C GLY A 190 -17.67 -10.29 12.49
N THR A 191 -17.69 -10.89 11.29
CA THR A 191 -17.08 -10.32 10.07
C THR A 191 -17.55 -8.88 9.81
N ASP A 192 -18.85 -8.64 9.89
CA ASP A 192 -19.46 -7.34 9.60
C ASP A 192 -19.06 -6.28 10.64
N ALA A 193 -18.96 -6.70 11.91
CA ALA A 193 -18.53 -5.83 12.99
C ALA A 193 -17.06 -5.39 12.79
N TRP A 194 -16.21 -6.27 12.27
CA TRP A 194 -14.83 -5.93 11.90
C TRP A 194 -14.74 -4.99 10.71
N MET A 195 -15.49 -5.27 9.63
CA MET A 195 -15.53 -4.36 8.48
C MET A 195 -15.99 -2.96 8.89
N LYS A 196 -17.04 -2.88 9.73
CA LYS A 196 -17.54 -1.60 10.27
C LYS A 196 -16.51 -0.87 11.12
N LEU A 197 -15.79 -1.58 11.99
CA LEU A 197 -14.70 -0.97 12.78
C LEU A 197 -13.59 -0.43 11.88
N MET A 198 -13.21 -1.22 10.87
CA MET A 198 -12.13 -0.84 9.96
C MET A 198 -12.51 0.39 9.13
N ASP A 199 -13.64 0.34 8.43
CA ASP A 199 -14.05 1.41 7.51
C ASP A 199 -14.62 2.63 8.23
N GLY A 200 -15.20 2.45 9.42
CA GLY A 200 -15.83 3.53 10.20
C GLY A 200 -14.88 4.26 11.14
N GLU A 201 -13.82 3.62 11.63
CA GLU A 201 -12.96 4.20 12.68
C GLU A 201 -11.48 4.18 12.27
N VAL A 202 -10.91 3.00 12.00
CA VAL A 202 -9.46 2.86 11.77
C VAL A 202 -9.01 3.52 10.49
N LEU A 203 -9.71 3.28 9.37
CA LEU A 203 -9.36 3.83 8.06
C LEU A 203 -9.51 5.36 8.02
N PRO A 204 -10.63 5.97 8.49
CA PRO A 204 -10.74 7.44 8.54
C PRO A 204 -9.67 8.09 9.41
N ALA A 205 -9.40 7.52 10.60
CA ALA A 205 -8.38 8.04 11.50
C ALA A 205 -6.97 7.90 10.90
N GLY A 206 -6.65 6.74 10.31
CA GLY A 206 -5.38 6.49 9.64
C GLY A 206 -5.17 7.40 8.44
N LYS A 207 -6.19 7.58 7.59
CA LYS A 207 -6.14 8.52 6.47
C LYS A 207 -5.90 9.96 6.93
N LYS A 208 -6.62 10.41 7.96
CA LYS A 208 -6.44 11.75 8.53
C LYS A 208 -5.03 11.94 9.08
N MET A 209 -4.52 10.94 9.82
CA MET A 209 -3.18 10.95 10.38
C MET A 209 -2.12 11.09 9.28
N VAL A 210 -2.20 10.27 8.23
CA VAL A 210 -1.18 10.31 7.19
C VAL A 210 -1.27 11.58 6.35
N ASN A 211 -2.47 12.03 5.98
CA ASN A 211 -2.64 13.31 5.26
C ASN A 211 -2.18 14.51 6.09
N GLY A 212 -2.34 14.45 7.42
CA GLY A 212 -1.89 15.47 8.34
C GLY A 212 -0.38 15.44 8.60
N GLY A 213 0.31 14.34 8.26
CA GLY A 213 1.74 14.18 8.47
C GLY A 213 2.17 14.13 9.94
N SER A 214 1.23 13.91 10.86
CA SER A 214 1.50 13.87 12.30
C SER A 214 0.76 12.71 12.94
N ASN A 215 1.37 12.15 13.98
CA ASN A 215 0.77 11.08 14.75
C ASN A 215 -0.51 11.59 15.44
N SER A 216 -1.56 10.76 15.46
CA SER A 216 -2.90 11.20 15.86
C SER A 216 -3.42 10.39 17.03
N GLU A 217 -3.86 11.08 18.08
CA GLU A 217 -4.53 10.45 19.22
C GLU A 217 -5.79 9.68 18.77
N ALA A 218 -6.56 10.22 17.82
CA ALA A 218 -7.73 9.54 17.27
C ALA A 218 -7.36 8.21 16.57
N PHE A 219 -6.21 8.17 15.88
CA PHE A 219 -5.71 6.92 15.31
C PHE A 219 -5.29 5.95 16.40
N HIS A 220 -4.57 6.41 17.42
CA HIS A 220 -4.16 5.58 18.55
C HIS A 220 -5.35 4.97 19.31
N GLN A 221 -6.45 5.71 19.46
CA GLN A 221 -7.70 5.20 20.03
C GLN A 221 -8.34 4.13 19.14
N ALA A 222 -8.42 4.38 17.82
CA ALA A 222 -9.00 3.45 16.87
C ALA A 222 -8.19 2.14 16.78
N ILE A 223 -6.86 2.21 16.70
CA ILE A 223 -6.01 1.01 16.65
C ILE A 223 -5.94 0.29 18.01
N ALA A 224 -6.03 0.99 19.14
CA ALA A 224 -6.15 0.34 20.46
C ALA A 224 -7.47 -0.47 20.56
N LYS A 225 -8.57 0.06 20.02
CA LYS A 225 -9.84 -0.67 19.91
C LYS A 225 -9.76 -1.85 18.94
N PHE A 226 -9.04 -1.70 17.83
CA PHE A 226 -8.73 -2.78 16.89
C PHE A 226 -7.96 -3.91 17.59
N GLU A 227 -6.83 -3.58 18.21
CA GLU A 227 -5.96 -4.46 19.01
C GLU A 227 -6.76 -5.24 20.06
N GLY A 228 -7.60 -4.54 20.84
CA GLY A 228 -8.39 -5.12 21.91
C GLY A 228 -9.45 -6.13 21.45
N LYS A 229 -9.82 -6.11 20.17
CA LYS A 229 -10.82 -7.03 19.59
C LYS A 229 -10.23 -8.27 18.95
N ILE A 230 -8.90 -8.32 18.73
CA ILE A 230 -8.24 -9.48 18.13
C ILE A 230 -8.43 -10.70 19.04
N LYS A 231 -9.07 -11.74 18.49
CA LYS A 231 -9.44 -12.96 19.25
C LYS A 231 -8.38 -14.06 19.24
N GLY A 232 -7.48 -14.07 18.27
CA GLY A 232 -6.50 -15.14 18.11
C GLY A 232 -5.36 -14.77 17.15
N PRO A 233 -4.72 -15.75 16.48
CA PRO A 233 -3.70 -15.46 15.47
C PRO A 233 -4.25 -14.65 14.27
N TYR A 234 -5.56 -14.73 14.03
CA TYR A 234 -6.32 -13.92 13.08
C TYR A 234 -7.42 -13.14 13.81
N LEU A 235 -8.02 -12.16 13.14
CA LEU A 235 -8.92 -11.19 13.78
C LEU A 235 -10.09 -11.84 14.51
N LEU A 236 -10.65 -12.91 13.93
CA LEU A 236 -11.80 -13.64 14.48
C LEU A 236 -11.44 -14.95 15.21
N GLY A 237 -10.16 -15.29 15.34
CA GLY A 237 -9.70 -16.50 16.03
C GLY A 237 -8.61 -17.21 15.25
N ASP A 238 -8.74 -18.53 15.08
CA ASP A 238 -7.69 -19.39 14.52
C ASP A 238 -7.66 -19.43 12.99
N SER A 239 -8.72 -18.99 12.33
CA SER A 239 -8.88 -19.04 10.87
C SER A 239 -8.75 -17.67 10.22
N PHE A 240 -8.17 -17.63 9.02
CA PHE A 240 -8.12 -16.43 8.19
C PHE A 240 -9.48 -16.21 7.52
N THR A 241 -10.03 -15.01 7.65
CA THR A 241 -11.41 -14.68 7.28
C THR A 241 -11.49 -13.38 6.46
N LEU A 242 -12.69 -13.02 5.99
CA LEU A 242 -12.92 -11.73 5.34
C LEU A 242 -12.62 -10.54 6.26
N ALA A 243 -12.70 -10.70 7.59
CA ALA A 243 -12.25 -9.66 8.50
C ALA A 243 -10.77 -9.33 8.25
N ASP A 244 -9.92 -10.37 8.12
CA ASP A 244 -8.50 -10.20 7.86
C ASP A 244 -8.25 -9.66 6.44
N VAL A 245 -8.90 -10.26 5.43
CA VAL A 245 -8.79 -9.88 4.00
C VAL A 245 -9.09 -8.40 3.80
N THR A 246 -10.12 -7.87 4.46
CA THR A 246 -10.55 -6.49 4.28
C THR A 246 -9.76 -5.49 5.12
N ALA A 247 -9.22 -5.89 6.28
CA ALA A 247 -8.42 -5.02 7.12
C ALA A 247 -6.95 -4.94 6.66
N ALA A 248 -6.36 -6.06 6.25
CA ALA A 248 -4.92 -6.18 6.11
C ALA A 248 -4.27 -5.23 5.09
N PRO A 249 -4.81 -5.03 3.87
CA PRO A 249 -4.21 -4.09 2.92
C PRO A 249 -4.05 -2.68 3.51
N MET A 250 -5.01 -2.27 4.34
CA MET A 250 -5.00 -0.95 4.96
C MET A 250 -4.15 -0.85 6.21
N MET A 251 -4.23 -1.84 7.09
CA MET A 251 -3.36 -1.85 8.23
C MET A 251 -1.89 -1.92 7.81
N TRP A 252 -1.55 -2.76 6.82
CA TRP A 252 -0.19 -2.89 6.32
C TRP A 252 0.40 -1.54 5.90
N ARG A 253 -0.32 -0.77 5.08
CA ARG A 253 0.17 0.54 4.63
C ARG A 253 0.33 1.53 5.78
N ILE A 254 -0.63 1.59 6.70
CA ILE A 254 -0.57 2.49 7.86
C ILE A 254 0.64 2.15 8.75
N MET A 255 0.87 0.86 9.03
CA MET A 255 1.95 0.40 9.89
C MET A 255 3.34 0.55 9.25
N THR A 256 3.42 0.52 7.92
CA THR A 256 4.70 0.71 7.20
C THR A 256 5.07 2.19 6.99
N GLU A 257 4.22 3.14 7.38
CA GLU A 257 4.52 4.57 7.26
C GLU A 257 5.49 5.05 8.33
N LYS A 258 6.78 4.97 8.00
CA LYS A 258 7.87 5.36 8.89
C LYS A 258 7.80 6.83 9.31
N ARG A 259 7.24 7.72 8.47
CA ARG A 259 7.17 9.16 8.78
C ARG A 259 6.31 9.49 9.99
N LEU A 260 5.36 8.62 10.32
CA LEU A 260 4.40 8.88 11.39
C LEU A 260 4.85 8.34 12.75
N GLY A 261 5.94 7.57 12.79
CA GLY A 261 6.44 6.99 14.03
C GLY A 261 5.44 6.08 14.73
N VAL A 262 4.50 5.45 13.99
CA VAL A 262 3.60 4.44 14.54
C VAL A 262 4.46 3.23 14.90
N THR A 263 4.83 3.13 16.17
CA THR A 263 5.65 2.02 16.65
C THR A 263 4.79 0.77 16.81
N THR A 264 5.27 -0.33 16.24
CA THR A 264 4.68 -1.67 16.32
C THR A 264 4.64 -2.20 17.75
N ASP A 265 5.55 -1.71 18.61
CA ASP A 265 5.71 -2.17 19.99
C ASP A 265 4.51 -1.83 20.87
N LYS A 266 3.76 -0.78 20.53
CA LYS A 266 2.55 -0.37 21.28
C LYS A 266 1.35 -1.30 21.05
N TYR A 267 1.36 -2.07 19.95
CA TYR A 267 0.24 -2.90 19.51
C TYR A 267 0.71 -4.30 19.15
N PRO A 268 1.15 -5.10 20.15
CA PRO A 268 1.84 -6.37 19.91
C PRO A 268 0.96 -7.41 19.19
N LYS A 269 -0.35 -7.48 19.45
CA LYS A 269 -1.25 -8.40 18.75
C LYS A 269 -1.44 -8.00 17.30
N THR A 270 -1.63 -6.71 17.02
CA THR A 270 -1.78 -6.16 15.66
C THR A 270 -0.49 -6.39 14.88
N SER A 271 0.67 -6.16 15.50
CA SER A 271 1.98 -6.43 14.90
C SER A 271 2.15 -7.92 14.60
N ALA A 272 1.90 -8.81 15.56
CA ALA A 272 1.99 -10.25 15.36
C ALA A 272 0.99 -10.78 14.33
N TRP A 273 -0.22 -10.23 14.29
CA TRP A 273 -1.21 -10.51 13.25
C TRP A 273 -0.69 -10.09 11.87
N MET A 274 -0.14 -8.88 11.76
CA MET A 274 0.35 -8.36 10.49
C MET A 274 1.56 -9.11 9.94
N GLU A 275 2.50 -9.53 10.80
CA GLU A 275 3.58 -10.44 10.38
C GLU A 275 3.02 -11.73 9.77
N ARG A 276 2.05 -12.37 10.43
CA ARG A 276 1.41 -13.59 9.93
C ARG A 276 0.64 -13.37 8.63
N VAL A 277 -0.02 -12.23 8.46
CA VAL A 277 -0.73 -11.93 7.21
C VAL A 277 0.24 -11.73 6.04
N LYS A 278 1.38 -11.07 6.26
CA LYS A 278 2.39 -10.87 5.21
C LYS A 278 2.98 -12.18 4.69
N GLU A 279 3.05 -13.21 5.52
CA GLU A 279 3.52 -14.55 5.13
C GLU A 279 2.52 -15.31 4.27
N ARG A 280 1.24 -14.91 4.23
CA ARG A 280 0.23 -15.60 3.42
C ARG A 280 0.53 -15.43 1.93
N PRO A 281 0.52 -16.51 1.12
CA PRO A 281 0.75 -16.42 -0.32
C PRO A 281 -0.27 -15.49 -1.03
N SER A 282 -1.53 -15.53 -0.60
CA SER A 282 -2.59 -14.66 -1.12
C SER A 282 -2.32 -13.18 -0.89
N PHE A 283 -1.70 -12.82 0.23
CA PHE A 283 -1.36 -11.43 0.52
C PHE A 283 -0.08 -11.04 -0.20
N SER A 284 1.00 -11.81 -0.04
CA SER A 284 2.33 -11.48 -0.59
C SER A 284 2.33 -11.33 -2.11
N ARG A 285 1.58 -12.16 -2.85
CA ARG A 285 1.47 -12.06 -4.32
C ARG A 285 0.78 -10.78 -4.81
N THR A 286 -0.03 -10.15 -3.96
CA THR A 286 -0.81 -8.96 -4.32
C THR A 286 -0.12 -7.65 -3.93
N VAL A 287 1.06 -7.74 -3.31
CA VAL A 287 1.90 -6.59 -2.99
C VAL A 287 2.82 -6.30 -4.17
N VAL A 288 2.46 -5.32 -4.98
CA VAL A 288 3.17 -4.98 -6.23
C VAL A 288 4.28 -3.93 -6.06
N SER A 289 4.27 -3.17 -4.97
CA SER A 289 5.32 -2.18 -4.66
C SER A 289 5.41 -1.94 -3.15
N SER A 290 6.56 -1.43 -2.71
CA SER A 290 6.80 -0.95 -1.35
C SER A 290 6.27 0.47 -1.09
N TRP A 291 5.75 1.15 -2.13
CA TRP A 291 5.33 2.54 -2.07
C TRP A 291 3.96 2.70 -2.70
N TRP A 292 2.93 3.09 -1.93
CA TRP A 292 1.97 4.12 -2.35
C TRP A 292 0.87 4.47 -1.35
N TRP A 293 0.39 5.70 -1.52
CA TRP A 293 -0.81 6.28 -0.94
C TRP A 293 -1.76 6.69 -2.08
N TRP A 294 -3.07 6.48 -1.92
CA TRP A 294 -4.11 6.79 -2.92
C TRP A 294 -4.90 8.07 -2.60
N TRP A 295 -4.28 9.01 -1.88
CA TRP A 295 -4.80 10.37 -1.72
C TRP A 295 -3.93 11.39 -2.45
#